data_AF-A0A2N3LVU9-F1
#
_entry.id   AF-A0A2N3LVU9-F1
#
_cell.length_a   1.000
_cell.length_b   1.000
_cell.length_c   1.000
_cell.angle_alpha   90.00
_cell.angle_beta   90.00
_cell.angle_gamma   90.00
#
_symmetry.space_group_name_H-M   'P 1'
#
loop_
_entity.id
_entity.type
_entity.pdbx_description
1 polymer ?
#
loop_
_entity_poly.entity_id
_entity_poly.type
_entity_poly.pdbx_seq_one_letter_code
_entity_poly.pdbx_strand_id
1 'polypeptide(L)'
;MGMDDATWARHANPWSGWSRLTILPLLALAAWSRLWIGWWALAPLSAVLVWAWLNPRLFPPPHSTDNWMSRGVLGERVWLTRHDDPALAHHRPVVRALTALSTLGAIALLAGLALLDLTLTLAGLAVAMLGKLWLVDRMVWVHHDTAGGNVPPATGKADGNITS
;
A
#
# COMPACT_ATOMS: atom_id res chain seq x y z
N MET A 1 -6.03 -19.33 3.42
CA MET A 1 -4.77 -18.97 4.10
C MET A 1 -4.77 -17.45 4.31
N GLY A 2 -5.61 -16.97 5.22
CA GLY A 2 -5.68 -15.55 5.58
C GLY A 2 -4.65 -15.26 6.66
N MET A 3 -3.97 -14.11 6.57
CA MET A 3 -3.01 -13.63 7.57
C MET A 3 -3.64 -13.66 8.98
N ASP A 4 -2.91 -14.16 9.98
CA ASP A 4 -3.36 -14.14 11.39
C ASP A 4 -3.66 -12.69 11.85
N ASP A 5 -4.65 -12.52 12.72
CA ASP A 5 -5.11 -11.21 13.22
C ASP A 5 -3.98 -10.36 13.82
N ALA A 6 -2.99 -11.00 14.46
CA ALA A 6 -1.81 -10.34 15.01
C ALA A 6 -0.86 -9.76 13.92
N THR A 7 -0.90 -10.31 12.71
CA THR A 7 -0.14 -9.80 11.56
C THR A 7 -0.89 -8.64 10.90
N TRP A 8 -2.23 -8.73 10.81
CA TRP A 8 -3.08 -7.61 10.39
C TRP A 8 -2.96 -6.41 11.32
N ALA A 9 -2.94 -6.63 12.63
CA ALA A 9 -2.77 -5.57 13.62
C ALA A 9 -1.45 -4.80 13.41
N ARG A 10 -0.34 -5.52 13.14
CA ARG A 10 0.95 -4.88 12.79
C ARG A 10 0.90 -4.19 11.43
N HIS A 11 0.16 -4.74 10.46
CA HIS A 11 0.00 -4.14 9.13
C HIS A 11 -0.81 -2.84 9.13
N ALA A 12 -1.73 -2.70 10.09
CA ALA A 12 -2.53 -1.49 10.27
C ALA A 12 -1.72 -0.30 10.82
N ASN A 13 -0.43 -0.47 11.13
CA ASN A 13 0.39 0.64 11.60
C ASN A 13 0.58 1.69 10.47
N PRO A 14 0.10 2.94 10.67
CA PRO A 14 0.20 3.98 9.67
C PRO A 14 1.66 4.31 9.33
N TRP A 15 2.57 4.23 10.30
CA TRP A 15 3.99 4.49 10.10
C TRP A 15 4.65 3.46 9.19
N SER A 16 4.29 2.18 9.32
CA SER A 16 4.74 1.12 8.40
C SER A 16 4.21 1.38 6.98
N GLY A 17 2.95 1.80 6.84
CA GLY A 17 2.37 2.16 5.54
C GLY A 17 3.10 3.31 4.85
N TRP A 18 3.28 4.43 5.55
CA TRP A 18 3.95 5.62 5.01
C TRP A 18 5.42 5.38 4.68
N SER A 19 6.15 4.70 5.55
CA SER A 19 7.57 4.41 5.33
C SER A 19 7.83 3.41 4.20
N ARG A 20 6.84 2.58 3.82
CA ARG A 20 6.96 1.72 2.63
C ARG A 20 6.78 2.50 1.33
N LEU A 21 6.05 3.61 1.36
CA LEU A 21 5.92 4.48 0.19
C LEU A 21 7.26 5.11 -0.19
N THR A 22 8.20 5.27 0.77
CA THR A 22 9.53 5.84 0.48
C THR A 22 10.48 4.87 -0.20
N ILE A 23 10.21 3.55 -0.18
CA ILE A 23 11.09 2.54 -0.78
C ILE A 23 11.20 2.73 -2.31
N LEU A 24 10.07 2.97 -2.99
CA LEU A 24 10.05 3.13 -4.46
C LEU A 24 10.84 4.38 -4.93
N PRO A 25 10.63 5.57 -4.35
CA PRO A 25 11.45 6.75 -4.63
C PRO A 25 12.94 6.52 -4.32
N LEU A 26 13.25 5.88 -3.19
CA LEU A 26 14.65 5.61 -2.82
C LEU A 26 15.31 4.61 -3.76
N LEU A 27 14.58 3.60 -4.24
CA LEU A 27 15.07 2.67 -5.28
C LEU A 27 15.37 3.40 -6.58
N ALA A 28 14.47 4.30 -7.01
CA ALA A 28 14.68 5.10 -8.21
C ALA A 28 15.92 5.99 -8.08
N LEU A 29 16.10 6.64 -6.93
CA LEU A 29 17.28 7.46 -6.63
C LEU A 29 18.57 6.62 -6.59
N ALA A 30 18.55 5.46 -5.93
CA ALA A 30 19.68 4.55 -5.86
C ALA A 30 20.07 4.04 -7.26
N ALA A 31 19.11 3.70 -8.10
CA ALA A 31 19.37 3.30 -9.48
C ALA A 31 20.01 4.43 -10.31
N TRP A 32 19.55 5.67 -10.14
CA TRP A 32 20.12 6.84 -10.82
C TRP A 32 21.52 7.21 -10.30
N SER A 33 21.80 6.97 -9.01
CA SER A 33 23.13 7.19 -8.44
C SER A 33 24.24 6.41 -9.15
N ARG A 34 23.90 5.33 -9.88
CA ARG A 34 24.85 4.57 -10.73
C ARG A 34 25.52 5.44 -11.79
N LEU A 35 24.81 6.44 -12.31
CA LEU A 35 25.33 7.33 -13.35
C LEU A 35 26.37 8.31 -12.80
N TRP A 36 26.30 8.62 -11.51
CA TRP A 36 27.12 9.66 -10.89
C TRP A 36 28.30 9.05 -10.13
N ILE A 37 28.13 7.87 -9.54
CA ILE A 37 29.07 7.27 -8.57
C ILE A 37 29.56 5.88 -9.01
N GLY A 38 29.10 5.37 -10.16
CA GLY A 38 29.51 4.08 -10.71
C GLY A 38 29.17 2.90 -9.79
N TRP A 39 30.17 2.04 -9.53
CA TRP A 39 30.02 0.86 -8.65
C TRP A 39 29.63 1.19 -7.20
N TRP A 40 29.89 2.42 -6.73
CA TRP A 40 29.46 2.85 -5.40
C TRP A 40 27.94 2.95 -5.27
N ALA A 41 27.18 2.96 -6.37
CA ALA A 41 25.71 2.89 -6.33
C ALA A 41 25.16 1.59 -5.73
N LEU A 42 26.00 0.56 -5.56
CA LEU A 42 25.65 -0.61 -4.77
C LEU A 42 25.37 -0.26 -3.29
N ALA A 43 26.01 0.76 -2.74
CA ALA A 43 25.79 1.21 -1.36
C ALA A 43 24.37 1.78 -1.13
N PRO A 44 23.88 2.77 -1.90
CA PRO A 44 22.50 3.22 -1.76
C PRO A 44 21.50 2.11 -2.12
N LEU A 45 21.78 1.26 -3.12
CA LEU A 45 20.90 0.13 -3.43
C LEU A 45 20.76 -0.83 -2.26
N SER A 46 21.87 -1.23 -1.63
CA SER A 46 21.88 -2.10 -0.46
C SER A 46 21.24 -1.45 0.76
N ALA A 47 21.44 -0.14 0.97
CA ALA A 47 20.74 0.61 2.02
C ALA A 47 19.21 0.57 1.84
N VAL A 48 18.72 0.66 0.61
CA VAL A 48 17.28 0.57 0.31
C VAL A 48 16.74 -0.85 0.52
N LEU A 49 17.51 -1.88 0.15
CA LEU A 49 17.14 -3.27 0.44
C LEU A 49 17.08 -3.54 1.96
N VAL A 50 18.05 -3.03 2.71
CA VAL A 50 18.05 -3.10 4.17
C VAL A 50 16.85 -2.35 4.73
N TRP A 51 16.54 -1.15 4.22
CA TRP A 51 15.36 -0.40 4.63
C TRP A 51 14.06 -1.18 4.35
N ALA A 52 13.91 -1.75 3.16
CA ALA A 52 12.75 -2.56 2.81
C ALA A 52 12.59 -3.79 3.73
N TRP A 53 13.70 -4.40 4.15
CA TRP A 53 13.71 -5.52 5.09
C TRP A 53 13.43 -5.09 6.54
N LEU A 54 13.98 -3.95 6.96
CA LEU A 54 13.93 -3.47 8.33
C LEU A 54 12.58 -2.79 8.65
N ASN A 55 11.99 -2.11 7.67
CA ASN A 55 10.71 -1.42 7.77
C ASN A 55 9.60 -2.25 8.44
N PRO A 56 9.20 -3.43 7.94
CA PRO A 56 8.15 -4.23 8.57
C PRO A 56 8.51 -4.76 9.97
N ARG A 57 9.79 -4.72 10.37
CA ARG A 57 10.27 -5.21 11.67
C ARG A 57 10.41 -4.10 12.71
N LEU A 58 10.58 -2.85 12.29
CA LEU A 58 10.78 -1.71 13.18
C LEU A 58 9.49 -1.20 13.82
N PHE A 59 8.36 -1.40 13.16
CA PHE A 59 7.12 -0.76 13.58
C PHE A 59 6.25 -1.71 14.42
N PRO A 60 6.07 -1.42 15.73
CA PRO A 60 5.17 -2.19 16.59
C PRO A 60 3.70 -2.01 16.15
N PRO A 61 2.75 -2.84 16.63
CA PRO A 61 1.33 -2.62 16.34
C PRO A 61 0.88 -1.21 16.77
N PRO A 62 -0.02 -0.56 16.01
CA PRO A 62 -0.42 0.81 16.27
C PRO A 62 -1.26 0.91 17.56
N HIS A 63 -1.02 1.97 18.33
CA HIS A 63 -1.84 2.31 19.50
C HIS A 63 -3.26 2.80 19.13
N SER A 64 -3.48 3.26 17.89
CA SER A 64 -4.79 3.70 17.39
C SER A 64 -4.95 3.39 15.90
N THR A 65 -6.17 3.04 15.48
CA THR A 65 -6.52 2.80 14.07
C THR A 65 -7.27 3.97 13.42
N ASP A 66 -7.37 5.12 14.11
CA ASP A 66 -8.12 6.29 13.65
C ASP A 66 -7.33 7.18 12.66
N ASN A 67 -6.46 6.56 11.88
CA ASN A 67 -5.54 7.23 10.98
C ASN A 67 -5.90 6.85 9.53
N TRP A 68 -5.75 7.77 8.58
CA TRP A 68 -6.11 7.53 7.16
C TRP A 68 -5.50 6.23 6.61
N MET A 69 -4.22 5.99 6.87
CA MET A 69 -3.52 4.77 6.44
C MET A 69 -4.07 3.51 7.12
N SER A 70 -4.41 3.58 8.42
CA SER A 70 -4.99 2.45 9.15
C SER A 70 -6.40 2.10 8.65
N ARG A 71 -7.22 3.13 8.38
CA ARG A 71 -8.54 2.95 7.74
C ARG A 71 -8.43 2.32 6.36
N GLY A 72 -7.41 2.70 5.57
CA GLY A 72 -7.13 2.07 4.29
C GLY A 72 -6.80 0.58 4.42
N VAL A 73 -5.96 0.19 5.38
CA VAL A 73 -5.62 -1.22 5.63
C VAL A 73 -6.83 -2.02 6.13
N LEU A 74 -7.66 -1.42 7.00
CA LEU A 74 -8.91 -2.05 7.45
C LEU A 74 -9.90 -2.24 6.30
N GLY A 75 -10.01 -1.25 5.41
CA GLY A 75 -10.81 -1.34 4.19
C GLY A 75 -10.32 -2.41 3.24
N GLU A 76 -9.00 -2.56 3.09
CA GLU A 76 -8.39 -3.65 2.31
C GLU A 76 -8.74 -5.02 2.89
N ARG A 77 -8.71 -5.18 4.22
CA ARG A 77 -9.15 -6.43 4.87
C ARG A 77 -10.61 -6.75 4.55
N VAL A 78 -11.49 -5.75 4.61
CA VAL A 78 -12.90 -5.91 4.23
C VAL A 78 -13.02 -6.29 2.76
N TRP A 79 -12.28 -5.61 1.88
CA TRP A 79 -12.25 -5.89 0.45
C TRP A 79 -11.82 -7.33 0.17
N LEU A 80 -10.71 -7.79 0.73
CA LEU A 80 -10.23 -9.17 0.53
C LEU A 80 -11.22 -10.23 0.99
N THR A 81 -12.04 -9.92 2.00
CA THR A 81 -13.00 -10.87 2.58
C THR A 81 -14.38 -10.79 1.93
N ARG A 82 -14.78 -9.60 1.47
CA ARG A 82 -16.16 -9.29 1.05
C ARG A 82 -16.25 -8.54 -0.28
N HIS A 83 -15.21 -8.54 -1.11
CA HIS A 83 -15.26 -7.90 -2.43
C HIS A 83 -16.44 -8.36 -3.28
N ASP A 84 -16.95 -9.57 -3.03
CA ASP A 84 -18.10 -10.13 -3.73
C ASP A 84 -19.47 -9.58 -3.32
N ASP A 85 -19.55 -8.81 -2.24
CA ASP A 85 -20.78 -8.17 -1.76
C ASP A 85 -21.32 -7.16 -2.80
N PRO A 86 -22.62 -7.23 -3.16
CA PRO A 86 -23.26 -6.24 -4.03
C PRO A 86 -23.08 -4.80 -3.54
N ALA A 87 -23.05 -4.57 -2.23
CA ALA A 87 -22.86 -3.24 -1.64
C ALA A 87 -21.48 -2.64 -1.97
N LEU A 88 -20.49 -3.49 -2.25
CA LEU A 88 -19.12 -3.09 -2.60
C LEU A 88 -18.83 -3.16 -4.10
N ALA A 89 -19.80 -3.60 -4.92
CA ALA A 89 -19.63 -3.81 -6.36
C ALA A 89 -19.21 -2.54 -7.12
N HIS A 90 -19.69 -1.36 -6.69
CA HIS A 90 -19.37 -0.07 -7.30
C HIS A 90 -17.87 0.30 -7.17
N HIS A 91 -17.18 -0.21 -6.16
CA HIS A 91 -15.75 0.03 -5.96
C HIS A 91 -14.87 -0.82 -6.91
N ARG A 92 -15.37 -1.96 -7.42
CA ARG A 92 -14.60 -2.90 -8.26
C ARG A 92 -14.00 -2.27 -9.52
N PRO A 93 -14.75 -1.54 -10.37
CA PRO A 93 -14.16 -0.94 -11.57
C PRO A 93 -13.06 0.06 -11.24
N VAL A 94 -13.24 0.85 -10.17
CA VAL A 94 -12.25 1.84 -9.72
C VAL A 94 -10.99 1.14 -9.20
N VAL A 95 -11.13 0.12 -8.35
CA VAL A 95 -10.00 -0.65 -7.83
C VAL A 95 -9.22 -1.32 -8.96
N ARG A 96 -9.91 -1.91 -9.95
CA ARG A 96 -9.25 -2.52 -11.12
C ARG A 96 -8.51 -1.48 -11.96
N ALA A 97 -9.14 -0.35 -12.26
CA ALA A 97 -8.54 0.72 -13.05
C ALA A 97 -7.30 1.30 -12.35
N LEU A 98 -7.38 1.57 -11.04
CA LEU A 98 -6.25 2.09 -10.28
C LEU A 98 -5.13 1.07 -10.10
N THR A 99 -5.45 -0.22 -9.97
CA THR A 99 -4.45 -1.30 -9.96
C THR A 99 -3.72 -1.38 -11.29
N ALA A 100 -4.46 -1.33 -12.40
CA ALA A 100 -3.88 -1.29 -13.74
C ALA A 100 -3.00 -0.05 -13.93
N LEU A 101 -3.49 1.14 -13.53
CA LEU A 101 -2.74 2.40 -13.61
C LEU A 101 -1.45 2.35 -12.79
N SER A 102 -1.52 1.86 -11.56
CA SER A 102 -0.35 1.71 -10.69
C SER A 102 0.68 0.74 -11.27
N THR A 103 0.20 -0.35 -11.88
CA THR A 103 1.04 -1.36 -12.53
C THR A 103 1.71 -0.78 -13.78
N LEU A 104 0.97 -0.04 -14.60
CA LEU A 104 1.52 0.65 -15.77
C LEU A 104 2.56 1.70 -15.37
N GLY A 105 2.30 2.47 -14.30
CA GLY A 105 3.28 3.38 -13.72
C GLY A 105 4.56 2.68 -13.27
N ALA A 106 4.44 1.52 -12.61
CA ALA A 106 5.59 0.72 -12.20
C ALA A 106 6.38 0.18 -13.40
N ILE A 107 5.70 -0.26 -14.47
CA ILE A 107 6.36 -0.69 -15.71
C ILE A 107 7.09 0.50 -16.36
N ALA A 108 6.45 1.67 -16.46
CA ALA A 108 7.06 2.88 -16.98
C ALA A 108 8.28 3.30 -16.15
N LEU A 109 8.21 3.19 -14.82
CA LEU A 109 9.34 3.43 -13.93
C LEU A 109 10.52 2.50 -14.26
N LEU A 110 10.25 1.18 -14.36
CA LEU A 110 11.29 0.19 -14.69
C LEU A 110 11.88 0.44 -16.09
N ALA A 111 11.05 0.79 -17.07
CA ALA A 111 11.49 1.14 -18.41
C ALA A 111 12.35 2.42 -18.40
N GLY A 112 11.95 3.45 -17.65
CA GLY A 112 12.73 4.67 -17.45
C GLY A 112 14.08 4.41 -16.81
N LEU A 113 14.15 3.54 -15.81
CA LEU A 113 15.41 3.10 -15.21
C LEU A 113 16.29 2.32 -16.20
N ALA A 114 15.70 1.44 -17.00
CA ALA A 114 16.42 0.62 -17.97
C ALA A 114 16.98 1.46 -19.12
N LEU A 115 16.20 2.41 -19.62
CA LEU A 115 16.56 3.34 -20.69
C LEU A 115 17.38 4.55 -20.20
N LEU A 116 17.53 4.71 -18.87
CA LEU A 116 18.15 5.87 -18.23
C LEU A 116 17.46 7.19 -18.61
N ASP A 117 16.15 7.16 -18.83
CA ASP A 117 15.33 8.33 -19.12
C ASP A 117 14.75 8.89 -17.82
N LEU A 118 15.17 10.11 -17.47
CA LEU A 118 14.77 10.75 -16.22
C LEU A 118 13.28 11.10 -16.21
N THR A 119 12.76 11.57 -17.34
CA THR A 119 11.37 11.98 -17.49
C THR A 119 10.46 10.77 -17.33
N LEU A 120 10.79 9.66 -18.00
CA LEU A 120 10.02 8.43 -17.92
C LEU A 120 10.11 7.80 -16.52
N THR A 121 11.29 7.86 -15.89
CA THR A 121 11.48 7.42 -14.49
C THR A 121 10.59 8.21 -13.53
N LEU A 122 10.62 9.54 -13.59
CA LEU A 122 9.85 10.40 -12.69
C LEU A 122 8.35 10.30 -12.96
N ALA A 123 7.94 10.25 -14.23
CA ALA A 123 6.55 10.06 -14.61
C ALA A 123 6.02 8.69 -14.15
N GLY A 124 6.77 7.61 -14.38
CA GLY A 124 6.42 6.27 -13.92
C GLY A 124 6.32 6.19 -12.39
N LEU A 125 7.28 6.78 -11.67
CA LEU A 125 7.26 6.87 -10.22
C LEU A 125 6.02 7.62 -9.72
N ALA A 126 5.73 8.79 -10.30
CA ALA A 126 4.57 9.60 -9.93
C ALA A 126 3.26 8.85 -10.17
N VAL A 127 3.08 8.25 -11.34
CA VAL A 127 1.87 7.47 -11.68
C VAL A 127 1.71 6.27 -10.75
N ALA A 128 2.79 5.51 -10.49
CA ALA A 128 2.75 4.37 -9.58
C ALA A 128 2.38 4.79 -8.14
N MET A 129 2.96 5.90 -7.67
CA MET A 129 2.73 6.40 -6.32
C MET A 129 1.33 6.96 -6.14
N LEU A 130 0.87 7.79 -7.08
CA LEU A 130 -0.47 8.37 -7.06
C LEU A 130 -1.54 7.29 -7.19
N GLY A 131 -1.36 6.32 -8.09
CA GLY A 131 -2.28 5.19 -8.22
C GLY A 131 -2.38 4.38 -6.93
N LYS A 132 -1.24 4.13 -6.27
CA LYS A 132 -1.21 3.41 -4.99
C LYS A 132 -1.87 4.19 -3.86
N LEU A 133 -1.60 5.49 -3.74
CA LEU A 133 -2.25 6.36 -2.75
C LEU A 133 -3.76 6.45 -2.97
N TRP A 134 -4.19 6.52 -4.24
CA TRP A 134 -5.61 6.54 -4.58
C TRP A 134 -6.29 5.19 -4.31
N LEU A 135 -5.61 4.06 -4.50
CA LEU A 135 -6.12 2.76 -4.06
C LEU A 135 -6.36 2.73 -2.55
N VAL A 136 -5.41 3.24 -1.76
CA VAL A 136 -5.56 3.35 -0.30
C VAL A 136 -6.75 4.24 0.05
N ASP A 137 -6.92 5.37 -0.64
CA ASP A 137 -8.09 6.23 -0.48
C ASP A 137 -9.40 5.47 -0.76
N ARG A 138 -9.48 4.70 -1.85
CA ARG A 138 -10.64 3.87 -2.14
C ARG A 138 -10.91 2.83 -1.07
N MET A 139 -9.88 2.27 -0.45
CA MET A 139 -10.06 1.37 0.69
C MET A 139 -10.57 2.10 1.94
N VAL A 140 -10.18 3.35 2.16
CA VAL A 140 -10.75 4.19 3.24
C VAL A 140 -12.26 4.37 3.03
N TRP A 141 -12.71 4.61 1.79
CA TRP A 141 -14.14 4.65 1.47
C TRP A 141 -14.85 3.33 1.72
N VAL A 142 -14.26 2.20 1.32
CA VAL A 142 -14.79 0.85 1.62
C VAL A 142 -14.97 0.65 3.13
N HIS A 143 -14.00 1.09 3.93
CA HIS A 143 -14.09 1.03 5.38
C HIS A 143 -15.24 1.90 5.93
N HIS A 144 -15.38 3.13 5.43
CA HIS A 144 -16.46 4.04 5.82
C HIS A 144 -17.85 3.51 5.45
N ASP A 145 -18.03 2.97 4.24
CA ASP A 145 -19.31 2.38 3.83
C ASP A 145 -19.72 1.19 4.71
N THR A 146 -18.72 0.42 5.15
CA THR A 146 -18.94 -0.72 6.06
C THR A 146 -19.25 -0.26 7.48
N ALA A 147 -18.55 0.76 7.99
CA ALA A 147 -18.76 1.30 9.33
C ALA A 147 -20.05 2.13 9.46
N GLY A 148 -20.47 2.79 8.38
CA GLY A 148 -21.69 3.60 8.31
C GLY A 148 -22.98 2.80 8.10
N GLY A 149 -22.91 1.47 8.03
CA GLY A 149 -24.06 0.59 7.90
C GLY A 149 -24.61 0.43 6.47
N ASN A 150 -23.93 0.95 5.45
CA ASN A 150 -24.31 0.74 4.04
C ASN A 150 -24.00 -0.69 3.57
N VAL A 151 -23.11 -1.39 4.28
CA VAL A 151 -22.82 -2.82 4.09
C VAL A 151 -23.29 -3.57 5.34
N PRO A 152 -24.14 -4.60 5.22
CA PRO A 152 -24.57 -5.40 6.37
C PRO A 152 -23.39 -5.99 7.14
N PRO A 153 -23.46 -6.11 8.48
CA PRO A 153 -22.46 -6.87 9.23
C PRO A 153 -22.40 -8.30 8.69
N ALA A 154 -21.21 -8.92 8.72
CA ALA A 154 -21.06 -10.29 8.22
C ALA A 154 -22.04 -11.17 8.97
N THR A 155 -22.90 -11.86 8.23
CA THR A 155 -23.72 -12.93 8.77
C THR A 155 -22.81 -14.13 9.05
N GLY A 156 -22.11 -14.10 10.19
CA GLY A 156 -21.18 -15.16 10.55
C GLY A 156 -20.37 -14.85 11.80
N LYS A 157 -20.87 -15.37 12.93
CA LYS A 157 -20.33 -15.42 14.29
C LYS A 157 -20.35 -14.12 15.10
N ALA A 158 -21.30 -14.10 16.02
CA ALA A 158 -21.23 -13.31 17.24
C ALA A 158 -19.98 -13.74 18.04
N ASP A 159 -18.89 -13.02 17.88
CA ASP A 159 -17.75 -13.14 18.79
C ASP A 159 -17.89 -12.04 19.84
N GLY A 160 -18.01 -12.51 21.08
CA GLY A 160 -18.51 -11.75 22.22
C GLY A 160 -17.66 -10.54 22.58
N ASN A 161 -18.39 -9.53 23.06
CA ASN A 161 -18.06 -8.69 24.19
C ASN A 161 -16.56 -8.35 24.40
N ILE A 162 -16.18 -7.15 23.98
CA ILE A 162 -15.09 -6.42 24.64
C ILE A 162 -15.64 -5.04 25.00
N THR A 163 -16.39 -5.00 26.10
CA THR A 163 -16.52 -3.83 26.95
C THR A 163 -15.50 -3.93 28.07
N SER A 164 -14.84 -2.80 28.34
CA SER A 164 -13.92 -2.44 29.45
C SER A 164 -12.47 -2.30 29.06
#